data_AF-A0A2E7CAE2-F1
#
_entry.id   AF-A0A2E7CAE2-F1
#
_cell.length_a   1.000
_cell.length_b   1.000
_cell.length_c   1.000
_cell.angle_alpha   90.00
_cell.angle_beta   90.00
_cell.angle_gamma   90.00
#
_symmetry.space_group_name_H-M   'P 1'
#
loop_
_entity.id
_entity.type
_entity.pdbx_description
1 polymer ?
#
loop_
_entity_poly.entity_id
_entity_poly.type
_entity_poly.pdbx_seq_one_letter_code
_entity_poly.pdbx_strand_id
1 'polypeptide(L)'
;MQKLKVIYEFVLGILKNRYGAATVLALGWITFISDIDLPFIIGEQIELKKMTIEVQKITEKNDDLILKLIEIDENPKVLERIARERYFMKKPFEEVYRIVD
;
A
#
# COMPACT_ATOMS: atom_id res chain seq x y z
N MET A 1 -33.45 19.27 7.60
CA MET A 1 -33.39 20.19 8.75
C MET A 1 -33.85 19.57 10.08
N GLN A 2 -34.83 18.66 10.11
CA GLN A 2 -35.29 18.02 11.36
C GLN A 2 -34.21 17.21 12.08
N LYS A 3 -33.35 16.46 11.36
CA LYS A 3 -32.28 15.64 11.98
C LYS A 3 -31.29 16.47 12.80
N LEU A 4 -30.96 17.68 12.36
CA LEU A 4 -30.07 18.60 13.07
C LEU A 4 -30.68 19.08 14.40
N LYS A 5 -31.98 19.34 14.45
CA LYS A 5 -32.67 19.71 15.69
C LYS A 5 -32.67 18.56 16.71
N VAL A 6 -32.90 17.33 16.26
CA VAL A 6 -32.89 16.14 17.14
C VAL A 6 -31.50 15.93 17.76
N ILE A 7 -30.43 16.10 16.96
CA ILE A 7 -29.06 16.00 17.45
C ILE A 7 -28.78 17.10 18.48
N TYR A 8 -29.22 18.34 18.21
CA TYR A 8 -29.02 19.47 19.11
C TYR A 8 -29.72 19.26 20.47
N GLU A 9 -30.99 18.85 20.45
CA GLU A 9 -31.76 18.57 21.68
C GLU A 9 -31.15 17.42 22.49
N PHE A 10 -30.67 16.38 21.81
CA PHE A 10 -30.01 15.24 22.45
C PHE A 10 -28.68 15.62 23.10
N VAL A 11 -27.86 16.42 22.40
CA VAL A 11 -26.59 16.96 22.92
C VAL A 11 -26.85 17.87 24.13
N LEU A 12 -27.86 18.74 24.06
CA LEU A 12 -28.24 19.60 25.18
C LEU A 12 -28.73 18.79 26.39
N GLY A 13 -29.46 17.69 26.16
CA GLY A 13 -29.88 16.74 27.19
C GLY A 13 -28.71 16.03 27.89
N ILE A 14 -27.69 15.65 27.12
CA ILE A 14 -26.46 15.03 27.65
C ILE A 14 -25.62 16.04 28.43
N LEU A 15 -25.47 17.27 27.94
CA LEU A 15 -24.72 18.34 28.62
C LEU A 15 -25.40 18.81 29.92
N LYS A 16 -26.72 18.66 30.04
CA LYS A 16 -27.45 19.01 31.27
C LYS A 16 -27.12 18.09 32.44
N ASN A 17 -26.69 16.86 32.17
CA ASN A 17 -26.22 15.93 33.20
C ASN A 17 -24.73 16.19 33.49
N ARG A 18 -24.37 16.46 34.76
CA ARG A 18 -22.99 16.73 35.19
C ARG A 18 -22.01 15.61 34.78
N TYR A 19 -22.47 14.35 34.81
CA TYR A 19 -21.66 13.21 34.39
C TYR A 19 -21.57 13.09 32.86
N GLY A 20 -22.64 13.42 32.13
CA GLY A 20 -22.65 13.39 30.67
C GLY A 20 -21.74 14.47 30.06
N ALA A 21 -21.80 15.68 30.60
CA ALA A 21 -20.89 16.77 30.23
C ALA A 21 -19.41 16.39 30.46
N ALA A 22 -19.10 15.79 31.60
CA ALA A 22 -17.73 15.34 31.91
C ALA A 22 -17.25 14.26 30.92
N THR A 23 -18.09 13.28 30.57
CA THR A 23 -17.74 12.24 29.59
C THR A 23 -17.52 12.82 28.19
N VAL A 24 -18.37 13.77 27.75
CA VAL A 24 -18.21 14.41 26.43
C VAL A 24 -16.93 15.25 26.39
N LEU A 25 -16.60 15.97 27.47
CA LEU A 25 -15.33 16.70 27.58
C LEU A 25 -14.13 15.75 27.59
N ALA A 26 -14.21 14.63 28.31
CA ALA A 26 -13.14 13.63 28.33
C ALA A 26 -12.94 12.98 26.97
N LEU A 27 -14.02 12.61 26.27
CA LEU A 27 -13.94 12.08 24.92
C LEU A 27 -13.36 13.11 23.95
N GLY A 28 -13.85 14.36 23.99
CA GLY A 28 -13.32 15.45 23.19
C GLY A 28 -11.82 15.68 23.44
N TRP A 29 -11.39 15.63 24.69
CA TRP A 29 -9.99 15.77 25.07
C TRP A 29 -9.11 14.64 24.51
N ILE A 30 -9.57 13.39 24.60
CA ILE A 30 -8.86 12.22 24.06
C ILE A 30 -8.83 12.22 22.52
N THR A 31 -9.79 12.88 21.87
CA THR A 31 -9.84 12.92 20.40
C THR A 31 -9.05 14.07 19.76
N PHE A 32 -8.74 15.13 20.51
CA PHE A 32 -8.17 16.37 19.95
C PHE A 32 -6.96 16.94 20.71
N ILE A 33 -6.76 16.60 21.99
CA ILE A 33 -5.74 17.23 22.83
C ILE A 33 -4.69 16.24 23.32
N SER A 34 -5.00 14.95 23.40
CA SER A 34 -3.98 13.94 23.72
C SER A 34 -3.08 13.66 22.51
N ASP A 35 -1.77 13.52 22.74
CA ASP A 35 -0.74 13.28 21.71
C ASP A 35 -0.98 12.04 20.81
N ILE A 36 -1.88 11.15 21.20
CA ILE A 36 -2.26 9.96 20.42
C ILE A 36 -3.73 10.11 20.02
N ASP A 37 -3.98 10.93 19.00
CA ASP A 37 -5.30 11.09 18.42
C ASP A 37 -5.78 9.76 17.79
N LEU A 38 -7.02 9.37 18.08
CA LEU A 38 -7.66 8.21 17.44
C LEU A 38 -7.51 8.17 15.91
N PRO A 39 -7.70 9.28 15.16
CA PRO A 39 -7.48 9.28 13.71
C PRO A 39 -6.03 8.98 13.30
N PHE A 40 -5.05 9.40 14.11
CA PHE A 40 -3.64 9.09 13.85
C PHE A 40 -3.38 7.59 13.94
N ILE A 41 -3.87 6.92 15.00
CA ILE A 41 -3.73 5.47 15.15
C ILE A 41 -4.34 4.70 13.97
N ILE A 42 -5.50 5.15 13.49
CA ILE A 42 -6.17 4.52 12.35
C ILE A 42 -5.37 4.74 11.05
N GLY A 43 -4.87 5.97 10.84
CA GLY A 43 -4.02 6.31 9.70
C GLY A 43 -2.76 5.44 9.63
N GLU A 44 -2.04 5.36 10.75
CA GLU A 44 -0.82 4.55 10.87
C GLU A 44 -1.08 3.07 10.60
N GLN A 45 -2.18 2.50 11.11
CA GLN A 45 -2.52 1.10 10.83
C GLN A 45 -2.81 0.84 9.35
N ILE A 46 -3.44 1.79 8.66
CA ILE A 46 -3.67 1.68 7.22
C ILE A 46 -2.34 1.76 6.46
N GLU A 47 -1.44 2.64 6.87
CA GLU A 47 -0.13 2.81 6.25
C GLU A 47 0.76 1.59 6.46
N LEU A 48 0.82 1.06 7.68
CA LEU A 48 1.50 -0.19 8.00
C LEU A 48 0.98 -1.35 7.15
N LYS A 49 -0.34 -1.46 6.99
CA LYS A 49 -0.94 -2.49 6.13
C LYS A 49 -0.52 -2.34 4.67
N LYS A 50 -0.49 -1.10 4.14
CA LYS A 50 -0.02 -0.83 2.77
C LYS A 50 1.44 -1.24 2.59
N MET A 51 2.32 -0.80 3.49
CA MET A 51 3.74 -1.16 3.46
C MET A 51 3.94 -2.67 3.51
N THR A 52 3.17 -3.38 4.34
CA THR A 52 3.26 -4.84 4.47
C THR A 52 2.89 -5.54 3.16
N ILE A 53 1.83 -5.08 2.50
CA ILE A 53 1.41 -5.60 1.18
C ILE A 53 2.48 -5.31 0.12
N GLU A 54 3.08 -4.13 0.13
CA GLU A 54 4.16 -3.78 -0.80
C GLU A 54 5.39 -4.67 -0.60
N VAL A 55 5.80 -4.89 0.64
CA VAL A 55 6.89 -5.81 0.98
C VAL A 55 6.59 -7.21 0.47
N GLN A 56 5.39 -7.75 0.76
CA GLN A 56 5.00 -9.07 0.29
C GLN A 56 5.09 -9.18 -1.23
N LYS A 57 4.55 -8.19 -1.95
CA LYS A 57 4.58 -8.16 -3.41
C LYS A 57 6.00 -8.07 -3.99
N ILE A 58 6.89 -7.33 -3.34
CA ILE A 58 8.30 -7.24 -3.76
C ILE A 58 9.00 -8.58 -3.53
N THR A 59 8.76 -9.23 -2.39
CA THR A 59 9.33 -10.54 -2.09
C THR A 59 8.88 -11.59 -3.11
N GLU A 60 7.58 -11.66 -3.41
CA GLU A 60 7.04 -12.59 -4.43
C GLU A 60 7.67 -12.34 -5.81
N LYS A 61 7.83 -11.07 -6.21
CA LYS A 61 8.52 -10.73 -7.46
C LYS A 61 10.00 -11.12 -7.45
N ASN A 62 10.66 -10.99 -6.31
CA ASN A 62 12.07 -11.35 -6.18
C ASN A 62 12.25 -12.87 -6.34
N ASP A 63 11.40 -13.65 -5.68
CA ASP A 63 11.41 -15.12 -5.80
C ASP A 63 11.16 -15.57 -7.25
N ASP A 64 10.17 -14.96 -7.92
CA ASP A 64 9.91 -15.19 -9.35
C ASP A 64 11.12 -14.84 -10.25
N LEU A 65 11.84 -13.76 -9.93
CA LEU A 65 13.02 -13.34 -10.67
C LEU A 65 14.20 -14.29 -10.42
N ILE A 66 14.38 -14.75 -9.19
CA ILE A 66 15.40 -15.74 -8.84
C ILE A 66 15.16 -17.04 -9.63
N LEU A 67 13.91 -17.52 -9.68
CA LEU A 67 13.56 -18.70 -10.48
C LEU A 67 13.87 -18.52 -11.97
N LYS A 68 13.56 -17.35 -12.54
CA LYS A 68 13.91 -17.04 -13.93
C LYS A 68 15.42 -16.96 -14.14
N LEU A 69 16.17 -16.43 -13.17
CA LEU A 69 17.62 -16.38 -13.24
C LEU A 69 18.22 -17.79 -13.23
N ILE A 70 17.71 -18.69 -12.38
CA ILE A 70 18.11 -20.10 -12.35
C ILE A 70 17.82 -20.75 -13.71
N GLU A 71 16.63 -20.54 -14.28
CA GLU A 71 16.27 -21.07 -15.61
C GLU A 71 17.22 -20.58 -16.73
N ILE A 72 17.62 -19.30 -16.67
CA ILE A 72 18.58 -18.72 -17.61
C ILE A 72 19.98 -19.30 -17.43
N ASP A 73 20.43 -19.51 -16.20
CA ASP A 73 21.76 -20.04 -15.87
C ASP A 73 21.89 -21.52 -16.27
N GLU A 74 20.85 -22.32 -15.99
CA GLU A 74 20.82 -23.74 -16.34
C GLU A 74 20.66 -23.98 -17.85
N ASN A 75 20.10 -23.03 -18.61
CA ASN A 75 19.84 -23.19 -20.04
C ASN A 75 20.46 -22.08 -20.91
N PRO A 76 21.64 -22.30 -21.50
CA PRO A 76 22.32 -21.30 -22.33
C PRO A 76 21.53 -20.89 -23.58
N LYS A 77 20.59 -21.71 -24.06
CA LYS A 77 19.71 -21.33 -25.19
C LYS A 77 18.69 -20.27 -24.80
N VAL A 78 18.22 -20.27 -23.55
CA VAL A 78 17.28 -19.27 -23.03
C VAL A 78 17.99 -17.92 -22.91
N LEU A 79 19.22 -17.93 -22.40
CA LEU A 79 20.08 -16.74 -22.35
C LEU A 79 20.31 -16.16 -23.76
N GLU A 80 20.68 -16.98 -24.74
CA GLU A 80 20.93 -16.54 -26.12
C GLU A 80 19.66 -15.95 -26.76
N ARG A 81 18.49 -16.56 -26.51
CA ARG A 81 17.20 -16.03 -26.97
C ARG A 81 16.90 -14.65 -26.38
N ILE A 82 17.05 -14.48 -25.07
CA ILE A 82 16.83 -13.19 -24.40
C ILE A 82 17.81 -12.14 -24.93
N ALA A 83 19.09 -12.48 -25.07
CA ALA A 83 20.11 -11.59 -25.59
C ALA A 83 19.78 -11.10 -27.02
N ARG A 84 19.25 -11.99 -27.88
CA ARG A 84 18.83 -11.65 -29.24
C ARG A 84 17.52 -10.85 -29.29
N GLU A 85 16.50 -11.25 -28.53
CA GLU A 85 15.17 -10.62 -28.56
C GLU A 85 15.12 -9.27 -27.83
N ARG A 86 15.73 -9.18 -26.65
CA ARG A 86 15.67 -7.98 -25.80
C ARG A 86 16.79 -7.00 -26.12
N TYR A 87 17.99 -7.51 -26.35
CA TYR A 87 19.20 -6.70 -26.45
C TYR A 87 19.82 -6.68 -27.84
N PHE A 88 19.24 -7.39 -28.82
CA PHE A 88 19.72 -7.47 -30.20
C PHE A 88 21.20 -7.85 -30.31
N MET A 89 21.68 -8.65 -29.36
CA MET A 89 23.06 -9.13 -29.37
C MET A 89 23.26 -10.09 -30.55
N LYS A 90 24.40 -9.97 -31.21
CA LYS A 90 24.84 -10.80 -32.33
C LYS A 90 26.27 -11.27 -32.12
N LYS A 91 26.62 -12.44 -32.66
CA LYS A 91 28.02 -12.89 -32.68
C LYS A 91 28.83 -12.07 -33.72
N PRO A 92 30.17 -11.97 -33.58
CA PRO A 92 31.00 -11.15 -34.46
C PRO A 92 30.91 -11.48 -35.96
N PHE A 93 30.48 -12.70 -36.30
CA PHE A 93 30.34 -13.18 -37.68
C PHE A 93 28.89 -13.53 -38.04
N GLU A 94 27.91 -12.95 -37.35
CA GLU A 94 26.49 -13.18 -37.57
C GLU A 94 25.80 -11.87 -37.98
N GLU A 95 25.07 -11.89 -39.11
CA GLU A 95 24.19 -10.78 -39.50
C GLU A 95 22.75 -11.09 -39.10
N VAL A 96 22.15 -10.20 -38.31
CA VAL A 96 20.77 -10.31 -37.84
C VAL A 96 19.93 -9.27 -38.57
N TYR A 97 18.92 -9.70 -39.31
CA TYR A 97 18.01 -8.81 -40.04
C TYR A 97 16.68 -8.70 -39.29
N ARG A 98 16.20 -7.47 -39.08
CA ARG A 98 14.83 -7.20 -38.62
C ARG A 98 14.03 -6.72 -39.81
N ILE A 99 13.00 -7.47 -40.17
CA ILE A 99 11.99 -7.04 -41.15
C ILE A 99 11.02 -6.14 -40.38
N VAL A 100 10.89 -4.89 -40.82
CA VAL A 100 9.92 -3.92 -40.30
C VAL A 100 9.03 -3.57 -41.48
N ASP A 101 7.73 -3.82 -41.36
CA ASP A 101 6.71 -3.38 -42.33
C ASP A 101 6.48 -1.87 -42.26
#